data_AF-A0A7V4W9T6-F1
#
_entry.id   AF-A0A7V4W9T6-F1
#
_cell.length_a   1.000
_cell.length_b   1.000
_cell.length_c   1.000
_cell.angle_alpha   90.00
_cell.angle_beta   90.00
_cell.angle_gamma   90.00
#
_symmetry.space_group_name_H-M   'P 1'
#
loop_
_entity.id
_entity.type
_entity.pdbx_description
1 polymer ?
#
loop_
_entity_poly.entity_id
_entity_poly.type
_entity_poly.pdbx_seq_one_letter_code
_entity_poly.pdbx_strand_id
1 'polypeptide(L)'
;MTKRLVRKQANTAAWVYAFLIAFALMATMFGIVARPTRLAEELGANYVIVDLAAGKYSVAPVVAKEAGGENFASMMRRVRPWAAITGTFYDSSYRPQGDILIDGRVVFRGHHRQGIGFTQSGRICFRERRINERIDWRDCRSGIASGPRLVRRGKVDVDVRRDGFSPAAAKIKAARCAVGATADGKLILCAVTKPITLRTMAKVMIELGATDAINLDGGGSCALYENEKFRVEPSRPVSNVLAVFLKNTERAGR
;
A
#
# COMPACT_ATOMS: atom_id res chain seq x y z
N MET A 1 -57.56 43.25 3.46
CA MET A 1 -57.44 41.80 3.77
C MET A 1 -55.99 41.27 3.72
N THR A 2 -54.98 42.12 3.56
CA THR A 2 -53.59 41.74 3.18
C THR A 2 -52.58 41.69 4.34
N LYS A 3 -52.82 42.36 5.48
CA LYS A 3 -51.88 42.35 6.62
C LYS A 3 -51.91 41.05 7.46
N ARG A 4 -53.01 40.28 7.43
CA ARG A 4 -53.15 39.01 8.18
C ARG A 4 -52.41 37.84 7.53
N LEU A 5 -52.30 37.80 6.20
CA LEU A 5 -51.56 36.73 5.50
C LEU A 5 -50.04 36.85 5.70
N VAL A 6 -49.48 38.06 5.61
CA VAL A 6 -48.03 38.30 5.78
C VAL A 6 -47.54 37.90 7.18
N ARG A 7 -48.36 38.13 8.22
CA ARG A 7 -48.04 37.76 9.61
C ARG A 7 -48.06 36.24 9.85
N LYS A 8 -48.91 35.50 9.13
CA LYS A 8 -48.96 34.03 9.19
C LYS A 8 -47.71 33.41 8.53
N GLN A 9 -47.27 33.96 7.39
CA GLN A 9 -46.10 33.50 6.64
C GLN A 9 -44.78 33.76 7.38
N ALA A 10 -44.66 34.90 8.07
CA ALA A 10 -43.49 35.21 8.89
C ALA A 10 -43.37 34.27 10.11
N ASN A 11 -44.51 33.89 10.72
CA ASN A 11 -44.52 32.96 11.85
C ASN A 11 -44.17 31.53 11.41
N THR A 12 -44.65 31.04 10.26
CA THR A 12 -44.26 29.71 9.76
C THR A 12 -42.79 29.64 9.38
N ALA A 13 -42.22 30.71 8.79
CA ALA A 13 -40.79 30.76 8.52
C ALA A 13 -39.95 30.70 9.81
N ALA A 14 -40.35 31.44 10.85
CA ALA A 14 -39.68 31.42 12.15
C ALA A 14 -39.69 30.02 12.81
N TRP A 15 -40.80 29.28 12.70
CA TRP A 15 -40.89 27.91 13.21
C TRP A 15 -40.03 26.92 12.44
N VAL A 16 -39.92 27.07 11.12
CA VAL A 16 -39.03 26.23 10.29
C VAL A 16 -37.56 26.48 10.64
N TYR A 17 -37.16 27.74 10.83
CA TYR A 17 -35.81 28.08 11.26
C TYR A 17 -35.50 27.57 12.68
N ALA A 18 -36.43 27.72 13.62
CA ALA A 18 -36.27 27.19 14.97
C ALA A 18 -36.14 25.65 14.98
N PHE A 19 -36.89 24.96 14.12
CA PHE A 19 -36.82 23.50 13.98
C PHE A 19 -35.50 23.03 13.36
N LEU A 20 -35.00 23.74 12.33
CA LEU A 20 -33.70 23.44 11.72
C LEU A 20 -32.54 23.66 12.69
N ILE A 21 -32.59 24.72 13.51
CA ILE A 21 -31.59 25.00 14.55
C ILE A 21 -31.67 23.94 15.66
N ALA A 22 -32.87 23.58 16.11
CA ALA A 22 -33.06 22.52 17.11
C ALA A 22 -32.62 21.15 16.60
N PHE A 23 -32.84 20.83 15.32
CA PHE A 23 -32.37 19.61 14.68
C PHE A 23 -30.83 19.59 14.56
N ALA A 24 -30.20 20.70 14.17
CA ALA A 24 -28.74 20.80 14.13
C ALA A 24 -28.11 20.69 15.53
N LEU A 25 -28.74 21.27 16.55
CA LEU A 25 -28.34 21.14 17.96
C LEU A 25 -28.56 19.71 18.49
N MET A 26 -29.63 19.02 18.11
CA MET A 26 -29.80 17.60 18.44
C MET A 26 -28.80 16.70 17.71
N ALA A 27 -28.52 16.94 16.42
CA ALA A 27 -27.55 16.15 15.66
C ALA A 27 -26.13 16.27 16.23
N THR A 28 -25.79 17.43 16.80
CA THR A 28 -24.52 17.66 17.52
C THR A 28 -24.54 17.06 18.93
N MET A 29 -25.67 17.10 19.66
CA MET A 29 -25.80 16.46 20.98
C MET A 29 -25.87 14.92 20.94
N PHE A 30 -26.37 14.33 19.85
CA PHE A 30 -26.41 12.87 19.64
C PHE A 30 -25.19 12.31 18.88
N GLY A 31 -24.21 13.14 18.54
CA GLY A 31 -22.97 12.67 17.91
C GLY A 31 -23.17 12.01 16.54
N ILE A 32 -24.32 12.18 15.87
CA ILE A 32 -24.54 11.71 14.50
C ILE A 32 -23.98 12.77 13.54
N VAL A 33 -22.68 13.02 13.65
CA VAL A 33 -21.91 13.57 12.54
C VAL A 33 -21.49 12.36 11.73
N ALA A 34 -22.15 12.12 10.59
CA ALA A 34 -21.67 11.16 9.62
C ALA A 34 -20.24 11.58 9.23
N ARG A 35 -19.23 10.94 9.82
CA ARG A 35 -17.84 11.14 9.38
C ARG A 35 -17.79 10.68 7.92
N PRO A 36 -17.25 11.48 7.00
CA PRO A 36 -17.02 11.00 5.64
C PRO A 36 -16.18 9.73 5.76
N THR A 37 -16.73 8.59 5.34
CA THR A 37 -16.01 7.32 5.38
C THR A 37 -14.75 7.48 4.56
N ARG A 38 -13.60 7.17 5.16
CA ARG A 38 -12.31 7.27 4.51
C ARG A 38 -12.25 6.28 3.34
N LEU A 39 -11.60 6.62 2.22
CA LEU A 39 -11.57 5.76 1.02
C LEU A 39 -10.98 4.38 1.33
N ALA A 40 -9.95 4.33 2.19
CA ALA A 40 -9.35 3.07 2.63
C ALA A 40 -10.37 2.17 3.35
N GLU A 41 -11.23 2.75 4.20
CA GLU A 41 -12.28 2.03 4.92
C GLU A 41 -13.39 1.58 3.98
N GLU A 42 -13.86 2.45 3.08
CA GLU A 42 -14.89 2.12 2.07
C GLU A 42 -14.45 0.97 1.14
N LEU A 43 -13.15 0.87 0.86
CA LEU A 43 -12.59 -0.17 0.00
C LEU A 43 -12.15 -1.42 0.77
N GLY A 44 -12.25 -1.43 2.10
CA GLY A 44 -11.79 -2.55 2.93
C GLY A 44 -10.28 -2.78 2.84
N ALA A 45 -9.49 -1.70 2.80
CA ALA A 45 -8.05 -1.78 2.73
C ALA A 45 -7.46 -2.41 4.01
N ASN A 46 -6.66 -3.46 3.81
CA ASN A 46 -5.86 -4.07 4.86
C ASN A 46 -4.45 -3.48 4.77
N TYR A 47 -3.94 -2.89 5.85
CA TYR A 47 -2.63 -2.24 5.81
C TYR A 47 -1.87 -2.36 7.13
N VAL A 48 -0.55 -2.23 7.02
CA VAL A 48 0.40 -2.19 8.13
C VAL A 48 1.30 -0.98 7.93
N ILE A 49 1.46 -0.15 8.96
CA ILE A 49 2.41 0.98 8.96
C ILE A 49 3.51 0.67 9.96
N VAL A 50 4.75 0.64 9.50
CA VAL A 50 5.92 0.19 10.26
C VAL A 50 6.91 1.33 10.43
N ASP A 51 7.24 1.64 11.68
CA ASP A 51 8.33 2.56 12.00
C ASP A 51 9.68 1.82 11.89
N LEU A 52 10.45 2.14 10.84
CA LEU A 52 11.79 1.58 10.63
C LEU A 52 12.87 2.37 11.37
N ALA A 53 12.61 3.63 11.75
CA ALA A 53 13.59 4.53 12.34
C ALA A 53 13.97 4.13 13.77
N ALA A 54 13.07 3.45 14.49
CA ALA A 54 13.34 2.89 15.80
C ALA A 54 14.36 1.73 15.79
N GLY A 55 14.83 1.29 14.61
CA GLY A 55 15.86 0.25 14.51
C GLY A 55 15.40 -1.15 14.93
N LYS A 56 14.13 -1.31 15.32
CA LYS A 56 13.50 -2.58 15.72
C LYS A 56 13.28 -3.54 14.55
N TYR A 57 13.13 -3.00 13.34
CA TYR A 57 12.77 -3.80 12.17
C TYR A 57 13.87 -3.76 11.08
N SER A 58 13.94 -4.85 10.33
CA SER A 58 14.62 -4.92 9.03
C SER A 58 13.63 -5.35 7.96
N VAL A 59 13.90 -5.00 6.71
CA VAL A 59 13.05 -5.37 5.57
C VAL A 59 13.91 -6.10 4.56
N ALA A 60 13.46 -7.24 4.08
CA ALA A 60 14.15 -7.99 3.04
C ALA A 60 13.16 -8.77 2.17
N PRO A 61 13.42 -8.90 0.87
CA PRO A 61 12.66 -9.81 0.04
C PRO A 61 13.02 -11.26 0.37
N VAL A 62 12.02 -12.13 0.21
CA VAL A 62 12.17 -13.56 0.42
C VAL A 62 11.62 -14.27 -0.80
N VAL A 63 12.41 -15.18 -1.35
CA VAL A 63 12.07 -15.94 -2.56
C VAL A 63 11.47 -17.28 -2.17
N ALA A 64 10.57 -17.78 -3.01
CA ALA A 64 10.03 -19.12 -2.95
C ALA A 64 11.16 -20.16 -2.94
N LYS A 65 10.99 -21.21 -2.13
CA LYS A 65 11.96 -22.32 -2.07
C LYS A 65 11.95 -23.18 -3.33
N GLU A 66 10.82 -23.23 -4.03
CA GLU A 66 10.57 -24.13 -5.16
C GLU A 66 10.39 -23.36 -6.46
N ALA A 67 10.74 -24.01 -7.58
CA ALA A 67 10.62 -23.44 -8.91
C ALA A 67 9.16 -23.17 -9.33
N GLY A 68 8.19 -23.86 -8.72
CA GLY A 68 6.75 -23.67 -8.96
C GLY A 68 6.11 -22.57 -8.09
N GLY A 69 6.91 -21.69 -7.50
CA GLY A 69 6.46 -20.78 -6.45
C GLY A 69 6.23 -21.50 -5.13
N GLU A 70 5.74 -20.78 -4.12
CA GLU A 70 5.48 -21.34 -2.81
C GLU A 70 4.13 -20.86 -2.27
N ASN A 71 3.41 -21.76 -1.60
CA ASN A 71 2.20 -21.40 -0.88
C ASN A 71 2.54 -20.34 0.20
N PHE A 72 1.77 -19.25 0.24
CA PHE A 72 2.06 -18.12 1.12
C PHE A 72 2.11 -18.51 2.60
N ALA A 73 1.20 -19.38 3.08
CA ALA A 73 1.22 -19.85 4.46
C ALA A 73 2.42 -20.75 4.77
N SER A 74 2.88 -21.57 3.81
CA SER A 74 4.14 -22.30 3.93
C SER A 74 5.32 -21.36 4.08
N MET A 75 5.39 -20.31 3.26
CA MET A 75 6.45 -19.31 3.31
C MET A 75 6.46 -18.57 4.65
N MET A 76 5.30 -18.14 5.16
CA MET A 76 5.21 -17.45 6.46
C MET A 76 5.68 -18.36 7.60
N ARG A 77 5.32 -19.66 7.60
CA ARG A 77 5.79 -20.62 8.60
C ARG A 77 7.30 -20.87 8.54
N ARG A 78 7.85 -20.92 7.33
CA ARG A 78 9.29 -21.15 7.08
C ARG A 78 10.15 -19.96 7.48
N VAL A 79 9.67 -18.76 7.18
CA VAL A 79 10.45 -17.52 7.25
C VAL A 79 10.20 -16.76 8.55
N ARG A 80 9.01 -16.94 9.15
CA ARG A 80 8.57 -16.28 10.39
C ARG A 80 8.79 -14.77 10.39
N PRO A 81 8.33 -14.03 9.36
CA PRO A 81 8.42 -12.58 9.38
C PRO A 81 7.44 -12.00 10.41
N TRP A 82 7.67 -10.78 10.86
CA TRP A 82 6.69 -10.04 11.66
C TRP A 82 5.53 -9.53 10.78
N ALA A 83 5.83 -9.06 9.57
CA ALA A 83 4.83 -8.76 8.55
C ALA A 83 5.37 -9.12 7.16
N ALA A 84 4.50 -9.42 6.20
CA ALA A 84 4.90 -9.64 4.82
C ALA A 84 3.79 -9.26 3.85
N ILE A 85 4.17 -8.73 2.70
CA ILE A 85 3.29 -8.49 1.56
C ILE A 85 3.84 -9.23 0.35
N THR A 86 2.98 -9.62 -0.59
CA THR A 86 3.44 -10.15 -1.90
C THR A 86 4.48 -9.23 -2.55
N GLY A 87 5.40 -9.78 -3.35
CA GLY A 87 6.53 -9.05 -3.89
C GLY A 87 6.38 -8.62 -5.35
N THR A 88 7.35 -8.98 -6.18
CA THR A 88 7.36 -8.64 -7.61
C THR A 88 6.33 -9.46 -8.38
N PHE A 89 5.96 -8.99 -9.57
CA PHE A 89 5.33 -9.87 -10.57
C PHE A 89 6.25 -11.04 -10.92
N TYR A 90 5.66 -12.09 -11.50
CA TYR A 90 6.37 -13.27 -11.99
C TYR A 90 5.71 -13.83 -13.25
N ASP A 91 6.46 -14.59 -14.05
CA ASP A 91 5.95 -15.28 -15.24
C ASP A 91 5.32 -16.65 -14.94
N SER A 92 4.86 -17.38 -15.95
CA SER A 92 4.25 -18.70 -15.78
C SER A 92 5.19 -19.77 -15.21
N SER A 93 6.50 -19.53 -15.24
CA SER A 93 7.52 -20.38 -14.61
C SER A 93 7.91 -19.88 -13.22
N TYR A 94 7.11 -18.97 -12.63
CA TYR A 94 7.35 -18.32 -11.33
C TYR A 94 8.66 -17.55 -11.24
N ARG A 95 9.26 -17.17 -12.38
CA ARG A 95 10.46 -16.33 -12.38
C ARG A 95 10.08 -14.88 -12.05
N PRO A 96 10.73 -14.24 -11.07
CA PRO A 96 10.53 -12.82 -10.76
C PRO A 96 10.80 -11.91 -11.97
N GLN A 97 9.88 -10.99 -12.23
CA GLN A 97 9.94 -10.03 -13.34
C GLN A 97 10.50 -8.67 -12.92
N GLY A 98 10.75 -8.48 -11.64
CA GLY A 98 11.46 -7.32 -11.08
C GLY A 98 12.81 -7.71 -10.49
N ASP A 99 13.67 -6.72 -10.28
CA ASP A 99 14.90 -6.94 -9.53
C ASP A 99 14.55 -7.38 -8.10
N ILE A 100 15.31 -8.33 -7.57
CA ILE A 100 15.29 -8.68 -6.15
C ILE A 100 16.72 -8.48 -5.62
N LEU A 101 16.86 -7.56 -4.67
CA LEU A 101 18.10 -7.19 -4.01
C LEU A 101 18.13 -7.80 -2.61
N ILE A 102 19.13 -8.65 -2.34
CA ILE A 102 19.38 -9.27 -1.04
C ILE A 102 20.85 -9.05 -0.69
N ASP A 103 21.10 -8.53 0.51
CA ASP A 103 22.45 -8.26 1.03
C ASP A 103 23.37 -7.49 0.07
N GLY A 104 22.81 -6.47 -0.59
CA GLY A 104 23.50 -5.60 -1.54
C GLY A 104 23.74 -6.25 -2.91
N ARG A 105 23.22 -7.46 -3.16
CA ARG A 105 23.38 -8.21 -4.41
C ARG A 105 22.04 -8.41 -5.10
N VAL A 106 22.00 -8.11 -6.39
CA VAL A 106 20.82 -8.36 -7.23
C VAL A 106 20.80 -9.86 -7.55
N VAL A 107 19.95 -10.61 -6.85
CA VAL A 107 19.83 -12.07 -6.99
C VAL A 107 18.87 -12.48 -8.11
N PHE A 108 17.88 -11.63 -8.42
CA PHE A 108 17.06 -11.72 -9.62
C PHE A 108 17.12 -10.40 -10.36
N ARG A 109 17.22 -10.48 -11.68
CA ARG A 109 17.19 -9.30 -12.56
C ARG A 109 15.94 -9.35 -13.41
N GLY A 110 15.15 -8.28 -13.29
CA GLY A 110 13.86 -8.13 -13.95
C GLY A 110 13.80 -6.93 -14.88
N HIS A 111 12.64 -6.75 -15.50
CA HIS A 111 12.39 -5.68 -16.45
C HIS A 111 11.58 -4.49 -15.88
N HIS A 112 10.99 -4.66 -14.70
CA HIS A 112 10.22 -3.61 -14.02
C HIS A 112 11.07 -2.42 -13.59
N ARG A 113 10.49 -1.22 -13.69
CA ARG A 113 11.25 0.04 -13.68
C ARG A 113 11.21 0.80 -12.36
N GLN A 114 10.28 0.47 -11.47
CA GLN A 114 10.07 1.19 -10.21
C GLN A 114 10.48 0.29 -9.05
N GLY A 115 11.35 0.77 -8.18
CA GLY A 115 11.91 0.01 -7.08
C GLY A 115 11.78 0.70 -5.75
N ILE A 116 11.64 -0.12 -4.70
CA ILE A 116 11.78 0.28 -3.32
C ILE A 116 12.92 -0.52 -2.70
N GLY A 117 13.83 0.17 -2.04
CA GLY A 117 14.97 -0.41 -1.35
C GLY A 117 15.10 0.11 0.06
N PHE A 118 15.91 -0.59 0.83
CA PHE A 118 16.14 -0.32 2.24
C PHE A 118 17.64 -0.34 2.50
N THR A 119 18.13 0.73 3.10
CA THR A 119 19.54 0.84 3.52
C THR A 119 19.77 0.03 4.81
N GLN A 120 21.04 -0.19 5.17
CA GLN A 120 21.39 -0.85 6.44
C GLN A 120 20.79 -0.15 7.68
N SER A 121 20.69 1.19 7.65
CA SER A 121 20.12 1.99 8.75
C SER A 121 18.59 2.03 8.76
N GLY A 122 17.91 1.36 7.83
CA GLY A 122 16.45 1.33 7.76
C GLY A 122 15.83 2.46 6.93
N ARG A 123 16.63 3.38 6.36
CA ARG A 123 16.12 4.40 5.42
C ARG A 123 15.53 3.75 4.17
N ILE A 124 14.34 4.18 3.79
CA ILE A 124 13.65 3.75 2.57
C ILE A 124 14.15 4.58 1.38
N CYS A 125 14.41 3.91 0.26
CA CYS A 125 14.93 4.49 -0.96
C CYS A 125 14.05 4.08 -2.15
N PHE A 126 13.40 5.03 -2.81
CA PHE A 126 12.79 4.79 -4.11
C PHE A 126 13.86 4.89 -5.20
N ARG A 127 13.87 3.92 -6.11
CA ARG A 127 14.77 3.86 -7.26
C ARG A 127 13.96 3.66 -8.52
N GLU A 128 14.45 4.21 -9.62
CA GLU A 128 13.84 4.00 -10.92
C GLU A 128 14.91 3.90 -11.99
N ARG A 129 14.52 3.37 -13.16
CA ARG A 129 15.39 3.29 -14.33
C ARG A 129 14.66 3.75 -15.57
N ARG A 130 15.42 4.26 -16.55
CA ARG A 130 14.91 4.46 -17.90
C ARG A 130 14.92 3.14 -18.69
N ILE A 131 14.43 3.23 -19.93
CA ILE A 131 14.52 2.13 -20.89
C ILE A 131 16.00 1.78 -21.10
N ASN A 132 16.31 0.48 -21.11
CA ASN A 132 17.67 -0.07 -21.29
C ASN A 132 18.70 0.26 -20.19
N GLU A 133 18.30 0.91 -19.12
CA GLU A 133 19.16 1.14 -17.95
C GLU A 133 18.98 0.04 -16.89
N ARG A 134 19.85 0.03 -15.89
CA ARG A 134 19.69 -0.78 -14.68
C ARG A 134 19.18 0.10 -13.55
N ILE A 135 18.43 -0.48 -12.62
CA ILE A 135 18.14 0.23 -11.37
C ILE A 135 19.45 0.35 -10.60
N ASP A 136 19.77 1.59 -10.19
CA ASP A 136 20.91 1.87 -9.34
C ASP A 136 20.57 1.59 -7.88
N TRP A 137 21.00 0.44 -7.40
CA TRP A 137 20.80 -0.02 -6.03
C TRP A 137 21.87 0.47 -5.04
N ARG A 138 22.73 1.43 -5.42
CA ARG A 138 23.70 2.03 -4.48
C ARG A 138 23.00 2.48 -3.19
N ASP A 139 23.69 2.21 -2.09
CA ASP A 139 23.28 2.42 -0.69
C ASP A 139 22.12 1.55 -0.18
N CYS A 140 21.42 0.82 -1.05
CA CYS A 140 20.40 -0.14 -0.65
C CYS A 140 21.06 -1.48 -0.32
N ARG A 141 20.64 -2.10 0.79
CA ARG A 141 21.06 -3.45 1.15
C ARG A 141 20.03 -4.50 0.76
N SER A 142 18.76 -4.13 0.75
CA SER A 142 17.68 -4.99 0.27
C SER A 142 16.68 -4.17 -0.53
N GLY A 143 15.84 -4.83 -1.32
CA GLY A 143 14.83 -4.13 -2.12
C GLY A 143 14.23 -4.98 -3.23
N ILE A 144 13.15 -4.47 -3.81
CA ILE A 144 12.49 -5.09 -4.96
C ILE A 144 12.15 -4.04 -6.01
N ALA A 145 12.19 -4.43 -7.28
CA ALA A 145 11.54 -3.69 -8.35
C ALA A 145 10.18 -4.31 -8.69
N SER A 146 9.20 -3.47 -8.93
CA SER A 146 7.87 -3.85 -9.40
C SER A 146 7.25 -2.63 -10.08
N GLY A 147 6.02 -2.29 -9.74
CA GLY A 147 5.39 -1.06 -10.16
C GLY A 147 4.00 -1.30 -10.75
N PRO A 148 3.46 -0.32 -11.47
CA PRO A 148 4.03 1.01 -11.73
C PRO A 148 4.13 1.88 -10.46
N ARG A 149 4.69 3.09 -10.61
CA ARG A 149 4.65 4.12 -9.56
C ARG A 149 3.19 4.48 -9.30
N LEU A 150 2.85 4.64 -8.03
CA LEU A 150 1.52 5.05 -7.60
C LEU A 150 1.52 6.49 -7.12
N VAL A 151 2.48 6.82 -6.26
CA VAL A 151 2.57 8.13 -5.60
C VAL A 151 4.00 8.65 -5.73
N ARG A 152 4.14 9.92 -6.11
CA ARG A 152 5.41 10.65 -6.11
C ARG A 152 5.23 11.98 -5.41
N ARG A 153 6.01 12.24 -4.36
CA ARG A 153 5.97 13.49 -3.58
C ARG A 153 4.55 13.86 -3.14
N GLY A 154 3.81 12.89 -2.61
CA GLY A 154 2.44 13.05 -2.09
C GLY A 154 1.35 13.21 -3.16
N LYS A 155 1.67 13.03 -4.45
CA LYS A 155 0.72 13.16 -5.56
C LYS A 155 0.62 11.87 -6.34
N VAL A 156 -0.56 11.61 -6.92
CA VAL A 156 -0.77 10.47 -7.82
C VAL A 156 0.15 10.59 -9.04
N ASP A 157 0.96 9.56 -9.29
CA ASP A 157 1.95 9.50 -10.37
C ASP A 157 1.87 8.18 -11.15
N VAL A 158 0.65 7.82 -11.56
CA VAL A 158 0.39 6.61 -12.34
C VAL A 158 0.59 6.89 -13.83
N ASP A 159 1.78 6.58 -14.33
CA ASP A 159 2.10 6.52 -15.76
C ASP A 159 2.61 5.12 -16.12
N VAL A 160 1.69 4.29 -16.59
CA VAL A 160 1.97 2.89 -16.91
C VAL A 160 2.96 2.74 -18.06
N ARG A 161 2.94 3.64 -19.06
CA ARG A 161 3.84 3.55 -20.23
C ARG A 161 5.26 3.91 -19.84
N ARG A 162 5.44 5.00 -19.09
CA ARG A 162 6.74 5.39 -18.52
C ARG A 162 7.33 4.25 -17.69
N ASP A 163 6.50 3.56 -16.91
CA ASP A 163 6.93 2.52 -16.00
C ASP A 163 7.03 1.11 -16.64
N GLY A 164 6.81 1.00 -17.96
CA GLY A 164 7.05 -0.22 -18.73
C GLY A 164 5.90 -1.22 -18.75
N PHE A 165 4.69 -0.79 -18.41
CA PHE A 165 3.47 -1.58 -18.46
C PHE A 165 2.62 -1.25 -19.69
N SER A 166 1.75 -2.18 -20.09
CA SER A 166 0.82 -1.95 -21.19
C SER A 166 -0.16 -0.80 -20.85
N PRO A 167 -0.65 -0.05 -21.84
CA PRO A 167 -1.61 1.03 -21.60
C PRO A 167 -2.91 0.56 -20.95
N ALA A 168 -3.30 -0.69 -21.23
CA ALA A 168 -4.48 -1.31 -20.65
C ALA A 168 -4.38 -1.43 -19.11
N ALA A 169 -3.17 -1.60 -18.55
CA ALA A 169 -2.95 -1.74 -17.11
C ALA A 169 -3.57 -0.61 -16.28
N ALA A 170 -3.63 0.61 -16.83
CA ALA A 170 -4.22 1.77 -16.15
C ALA A 170 -5.72 1.63 -15.88
N LYS A 171 -6.45 0.86 -16.70
CA LYS A 171 -7.91 0.69 -16.64
C LYS A 171 -8.34 -0.60 -15.93
N ILE A 172 -7.43 -1.57 -15.77
CA ILE A 172 -7.75 -2.86 -15.16
C ILE A 172 -8.12 -2.67 -13.69
N LYS A 173 -9.27 -3.24 -13.30
CA LYS A 173 -9.66 -3.43 -11.90
C LYS A 173 -9.24 -4.81 -11.43
N ALA A 174 -8.54 -4.87 -10.31
CA ALA A 174 -8.08 -6.13 -9.70
C ALA A 174 -7.86 -5.91 -8.19
N ALA A 175 -7.69 -6.98 -7.43
CA ALA A 175 -7.07 -6.86 -6.11
C ALA A 175 -5.68 -6.22 -6.27
N ARG A 176 -5.31 -5.28 -5.39
CA ARG A 176 -4.06 -4.52 -5.50
C ARG A 176 -3.28 -4.60 -4.20
N CYS A 177 -1.99 -4.84 -4.34
CA CYS A 177 -1.02 -4.76 -3.26
C CYS A 177 -0.03 -3.65 -3.59
N ALA A 178 0.35 -2.85 -2.60
CA ALA A 178 1.27 -1.74 -2.77
C ALA A 178 2.16 -1.55 -1.54
N VAL A 179 3.30 -0.92 -1.78
CA VAL A 179 4.24 -0.54 -0.73
C VAL A 179 4.64 0.92 -0.89
N GLY A 180 4.77 1.63 0.22
CA GLY A 180 5.11 3.06 0.20
C GLY A 180 5.84 3.52 1.45
N ALA A 181 6.18 4.80 1.47
CA ALA A 181 6.78 5.47 2.61
C ALA A 181 6.05 6.77 2.95
N THR A 182 5.87 7.04 4.23
CA THR A 182 5.43 8.34 4.74
C THR A 182 6.57 9.35 4.74
N ALA A 183 6.26 10.63 4.94
CA ALA A 183 7.26 11.71 4.99
C ALA A 183 8.31 11.51 6.10
N ASP A 184 7.88 10.92 7.22
CA ASP A 184 8.71 10.60 8.39
C ASP A 184 9.34 9.20 8.30
N GLY A 185 9.36 8.58 7.12
CA GLY A 185 10.13 7.36 6.85
C GLY A 185 9.49 6.06 7.33
N LYS A 186 8.21 6.05 7.70
CA LYS A 186 7.48 4.82 8.02
C LYS A 186 7.13 4.08 6.74
N LEU A 187 7.28 2.75 6.76
CA LEU A 187 6.91 1.85 5.67
C LEU A 187 5.40 1.58 5.72
N ILE A 188 4.73 1.60 4.57
CA ILE A 188 3.33 1.22 4.43
C ILE A 188 3.26 -0.04 3.57
N LEU A 189 2.63 -1.10 4.09
CA LEU A 189 2.22 -2.27 3.32
C LEU A 189 0.69 -2.20 3.20
N CYS A 190 0.13 -2.26 1.99
CA CYS A 190 -1.32 -2.15 1.80
C CYS A 190 -1.83 -3.15 0.77
N ALA A 191 -2.92 -3.82 1.09
CA ALA A 191 -3.64 -4.75 0.23
C ALA A 191 -5.14 -4.38 0.19
N VAL A 192 -5.71 -4.33 -1.01
CA VAL A 192 -7.15 -4.12 -1.24
C VAL A 192 -7.65 -5.28 -2.10
N THR A 193 -8.57 -6.08 -1.57
CA THR A 193 -9.13 -7.26 -2.26
C THR A 193 -10.25 -6.88 -3.23
N LYS A 194 -10.99 -5.80 -2.94
CA LYS A 194 -11.99 -5.22 -3.85
C LYS A 194 -11.31 -4.85 -5.18
N PRO A 195 -11.88 -5.23 -6.35
CA PRO A 195 -11.28 -4.87 -7.63
C PRO A 195 -11.22 -3.36 -7.87
N ILE A 196 -10.01 -2.79 -7.81
CA ILE A 196 -9.76 -1.36 -7.98
C ILE A 196 -8.68 -1.07 -9.02
N THR A 197 -8.69 0.16 -9.53
CA THR A 197 -7.67 0.64 -10.47
C THR A 197 -6.39 1.03 -9.75
N LEU A 198 -5.27 1.12 -10.47
CA LEU A 198 -4.01 1.66 -9.95
C LEU A 198 -4.17 3.09 -9.41
N ARG A 199 -4.96 3.94 -10.09
CA ARG A 199 -5.23 5.31 -9.63
C ARG A 199 -6.01 5.33 -8.32
N THR A 200 -6.97 4.41 -8.14
CA THR A 200 -7.68 4.26 -6.87
C THR A 200 -6.72 3.81 -5.77
N MET A 201 -5.85 2.84 -6.04
CA MET A 201 -4.83 2.39 -5.09
C MET A 201 -3.88 3.54 -4.71
N ALA A 202 -3.47 4.39 -5.66
CA ALA A 202 -2.65 5.56 -5.37
C ALA A 202 -3.34 6.55 -4.40
N LYS A 203 -4.67 6.75 -4.54
CA LYS A 203 -5.44 7.58 -3.61
C LYS A 203 -5.49 6.97 -2.21
N VAL A 204 -5.68 5.66 -2.10
CA VAL A 204 -5.61 4.93 -0.82
C VAL A 204 -4.24 5.13 -0.18
N MET A 205 -3.15 4.95 -0.93
CA MET A 205 -1.79 5.15 -0.41
C MET A 205 -1.56 6.58 0.08
N ILE A 206 -2.04 7.61 -0.63
CA ILE A 206 -1.96 9.01 -0.19
C ILE A 206 -2.77 9.22 1.10
N GLU A 207 -3.97 8.67 1.19
CA GLU A 207 -4.82 8.76 2.40
C GLU A 207 -4.15 8.10 3.62
N LEU A 208 -3.40 7.02 3.40
CA LEU A 208 -2.56 6.36 4.41
C LEU A 208 -1.26 7.13 4.73
N GLY A 209 -1.04 8.29 4.11
CA GLY A 209 0.11 9.17 4.38
C GLY A 209 1.33 8.92 3.50
N ALA A 210 1.23 8.09 2.44
CA ALA A 210 2.35 7.84 1.54
C ALA A 210 2.75 9.12 0.80
N THR A 211 4.02 9.46 0.89
CA THR A 211 4.66 10.46 0.02
C THR A 211 5.18 9.82 -1.26
N ASP A 212 5.61 8.57 -1.18
CA ASP A 212 6.05 7.78 -2.32
C ASP A 212 5.53 6.34 -2.19
N ALA A 213 5.08 5.75 -3.30
CA ALA A 213 4.56 4.38 -3.30
C ALA A 213 4.66 3.74 -4.69
N ILE A 214 4.86 2.42 -4.71
CA ILE A 214 4.83 1.59 -5.92
C ILE A 214 3.81 0.47 -5.76
N ASN A 215 3.23 0.03 -6.88
CA ASN A 215 2.38 -1.15 -6.93
C ASN A 215 3.23 -2.43 -6.91
N LEU A 216 2.69 -3.49 -6.32
CA LEU A 216 3.26 -4.84 -6.27
C LEU A 216 2.41 -5.82 -7.08
N ASP A 217 2.78 -7.10 -7.14
CA ASP A 217 1.92 -8.08 -7.79
C ASP A 217 0.54 -8.13 -7.10
N GLY A 218 -0.52 -8.29 -7.89
CA GLY A 218 -1.90 -8.16 -7.44
C GLY A 218 -2.73 -9.37 -7.85
N GLY A 219 -4.04 -9.15 -8.02
CA GLY A 219 -4.97 -10.20 -8.40
C GLY A 219 -4.87 -11.39 -7.45
N GLY A 220 -4.78 -12.60 -7.99
CA GLY A 220 -4.63 -13.82 -7.20
C GLY A 220 -3.35 -13.90 -6.36
N SER A 221 -2.34 -13.07 -6.62
CA SER A 221 -1.11 -13.00 -5.81
C SER A 221 -1.21 -12.04 -4.63
N CYS A 222 -2.26 -11.21 -4.55
CA CYS A 222 -2.30 -10.19 -3.51
C CYS A 222 -2.45 -10.86 -2.14
N ALA A 223 -1.51 -10.54 -1.24
CA ALA A 223 -1.36 -11.19 0.03
C ALA A 223 -0.80 -10.20 1.04
N LEU A 224 -1.25 -10.30 2.29
CA LEU A 224 -0.75 -9.52 3.41
C LEU A 224 -0.83 -10.36 4.69
N TYR A 225 0.28 -10.41 5.41
CA TYR A 225 0.43 -11.10 6.67
C TYR A 225 1.02 -10.14 7.70
N GLU A 226 0.54 -10.21 8.93
CA GLU A 226 1.02 -9.40 10.04
C GLU A 226 0.81 -10.16 11.35
N ASN A 227 1.88 -10.28 12.14
CA ASN A 227 1.86 -10.79 13.50
C ASN A 227 1.03 -12.07 13.65
N GLU A 228 1.44 -13.12 12.91
CA GLU A 228 0.79 -14.44 12.91
C GLU A 228 -0.62 -14.50 12.33
N LYS A 229 -1.10 -13.40 11.73
CA LYS A 229 -2.42 -13.32 11.09
C LYS A 229 -2.30 -13.10 9.59
N PHE A 230 -3.00 -13.92 8.83
CA PHE A 230 -3.25 -13.69 7.41
C PHE A 230 -4.34 -12.62 7.27
N ARG A 231 -3.94 -11.41 6.88
CA ARG A 231 -4.86 -10.29 6.63
C ARG A 231 -5.52 -10.43 5.25
N VAL A 232 -4.74 -10.89 4.27
CA VAL A 232 -5.19 -11.23 2.92
C VAL A 232 -4.43 -12.48 2.48
N GLU A 233 -5.17 -13.49 2.02
CA GLU A 233 -4.60 -14.73 1.49
C GLU A 233 -4.65 -14.73 -0.05
N PRO A 234 -3.55 -15.09 -0.73
CA PRO A 234 -3.55 -15.20 -2.18
C PRO A 234 -4.26 -16.48 -2.62
N SER A 235 -4.86 -16.46 -3.80
CA SER A 235 -5.51 -17.64 -4.41
C SER A 235 -4.54 -18.52 -5.20
N ARG A 236 -3.27 -18.12 -5.32
CA ARG A 236 -2.20 -18.87 -6.00
C ARG A 236 -0.86 -18.79 -5.26
N PRO A 237 0.07 -19.73 -5.51
CA PRO A 237 1.44 -19.63 -5.01
C PRO A 237 2.11 -18.33 -5.46
N VAL A 238 3.01 -17.81 -4.63
CA VAL A 238 3.80 -16.60 -4.92
C VAL A 238 5.26 -16.97 -5.14
N SER A 239 5.95 -16.23 -6.01
CA SER A 239 7.39 -16.44 -6.25
C SER A 239 8.27 -15.73 -5.21
N ASN A 240 7.79 -14.64 -4.63
CA ASN A 240 8.50 -13.87 -3.63
C ASN A 240 7.57 -12.96 -2.83
N VAL A 241 8.04 -12.52 -1.68
CA VAL A 241 7.38 -11.56 -0.78
C VAL A 241 8.37 -10.48 -0.34
N LEU A 242 7.87 -9.32 0.05
CA LEU A 242 8.62 -8.34 0.83
C LEU A 242 8.28 -8.53 2.30
N ALA A 243 9.26 -8.93 3.11
CA ALA A 243 9.08 -9.28 4.50
C ALA A 243 9.74 -8.27 5.45
N VAL A 244 9.08 -8.02 6.57
CA VAL A 244 9.54 -7.22 7.70
C VAL A 244 9.88 -8.17 8.85
N PHE A 245 11.09 -8.07 9.37
CA PHE A 245 11.58 -8.91 10.46
C PHE A 245 11.89 -8.07 11.70
N LEU A 246 11.62 -8.62 12.88
CA LEU A 246 12.17 -8.10 14.11
C LEU A 246 13.69 -8.31 14.11
N LYS A 247 14.45 -7.26 14.41
CA LYS A 247 15.88 -7.35 14.70
C LYS A 247 16.03 -7.85 16.14
N ASN A 248 16.80 -8.90 16.36
CA ASN A 248 17.16 -9.33 17.72
C ASN A 248 18.05 -8.26 18.38
N THR A 249 17.45 -7.40 19.20
CA THR A 249 18.16 -6.33 19.92
C THR A 249 19.05 -6.83 21.06
N GLU A 250 18.98 -8.11 21.43
CA GLU A 250 19.73 -8.69 22.55
C GLU A 250 21.19 -9.07 22.25
N ARG A 251 21.63 -9.04 20.98
CA ARG A 251 23.03 -9.35 20.61
C ARG A 251 23.95 -8.14 20.47
N ALA A 252 23.43 -6.92 20.60
CA ALA A 252 24.24 -5.69 20.45
C ALA A 252 24.87 -5.19 21.77
N GLY A 253 24.69 -5.93 22.87
CA GLY A 253 25.18 -5.59 24.21
C GLY A 253 26.00 -6.68 24.90
N ARG A 254 26.64 -7.58 24.14
CA ARG A 254 27.64 -8.53 24.65
C ARG A 254 28.93 -8.40 23.86
#